data_AF-A0A7W0L5C0-F1
#
_entry.id   AF-A0A7W0L5C0-F1
#
_cell.length_a   1.000
_cell.length_b   1.000
_cell.length_c   1.000
_cell.angle_alpha   90.00
_cell.angle_beta   90.00
_cell.angle_gamma   90.00
#
_symmetry.space_group_name_H-M   'P 1'
#
loop_
_entity.id
_entity.type
_entity.pdbx_description
1 polymer ?
#
loop_
_entity_poly.entity_id
_entity_poly.type
_entity_poly.pdbx_seq_one_letter_code
_entity_poly.pdbx_strand_id
1 'polypeptide(L)'
;MTRVLVTGATGYVGSRLIPRLLDAGHEVRATSRHPEDIGKRHPEVEAIPSDLQDEPSLERVLNDVDVAYYLVHSMEAKGFAAKDKQAATNFARSAAKANVGRIVYLGGLGSSDDRLSQHLKSRQEVGRLLSDGDVPVLEFRAAIVIGSGSVAFEMLRHLTERLPAMIAPRWLSTRIQPIGEWDLTSYLLAGATVDLQENRIVELGGLEALTYKQMILDYASVRGLKRLIVSVPVLSPRLSSYWVNLVTPIRSVIAQPLIDGLRNEVVVSDDSAKAMFPAIDPVGYKESVRQALRTQVDFLDSPADPALKPLPGALDGMLMDRQRAQSGAEENILGEEIARIGGDPQWYPLRWSWWIRARIDDLAGGGGLEWERPDRPLRPGDRVDWWTVEDTGPDRLLLKAEMRVPGEAWVEFRVVETGPGSELRQTAYFRPRGLLGLLYWWVMWPFHVAIFRLMAKRLARRAEFGGSGKKYTIEWARDRLVRMKARGS
;
A
#
# COMPACT_ATOMS: atom_id res chain seq x y z
N MET A 1 -13.52 3.28 26.04
CA MET A 1 -13.53 2.15 25.09
C MET A 1 -14.76 2.34 24.24
N THR A 2 -14.60 2.40 22.92
CA THR A 2 -15.67 2.70 21.97
C THR A 2 -15.74 1.54 21.01
N ARG A 3 -16.95 1.02 20.74
CA ARG A 3 -17.15 -0.02 19.73
C ARG A 3 -17.42 0.63 18.39
N VAL A 4 -16.56 0.32 17.42
CA VAL A 4 -16.53 0.99 16.12
C VAL A 4 -16.83 0.01 15.00
N LEU A 5 -17.71 0.39 14.08
CA LEU A 5 -17.91 -0.32 12.82
C LEU A 5 -17.11 0.35 11.71
N VAL A 6 -16.26 -0.39 11.01
CA VAL A 6 -15.56 0.07 9.82
C VAL A 6 -16.17 -0.58 8.57
N THR A 7 -16.95 0.18 7.81
CA THR A 7 -17.32 -0.21 6.45
C THR A 7 -16.17 0.07 5.48
N GLY A 8 -16.14 -0.60 4.33
CA GLY A 8 -15.03 -0.44 3.38
C GLY A 8 -13.69 -0.91 3.97
N ALA A 9 -13.74 -1.87 4.91
CA ALA A 9 -12.59 -2.35 5.67
C ALA A 9 -11.48 -2.99 4.81
N THR A 10 -11.84 -3.53 3.64
CA THR A 10 -10.87 -4.03 2.65
C THR A 10 -10.30 -2.94 1.74
N GLY A 11 -10.83 -1.71 1.80
CA GLY A 11 -10.39 -0.58 0.99
C GLY A 11 -9.13 0.08 1.53
N TYR A 12 -8.60 1.02 0.74
CA TYR A 12 -7.35 1.73 1.03
C TYR A 12 -7.31 2.38 2.42
N VAL A 13 -8.35 3.16 2.76
CA VAL A 13 -8.42 3.89 4.04
C VAL A 13 -8.79 2.95 5.19
N GLY A 14 -9.79 2.08 4.99
CA GLY A 14 -10.26 1.16 6.03
C GLY A 14 -9.17 0.22 6.54
N SER A 15 -8.36 -0.35 5.63
CA SER A 15 -7.24 -1.23 5.99
C SER A 15 -6.13 -0.55 6.80
N ARG A 16 -6.01 0.79 6.71
CA ARG A 16 -5.02 1.59 7.46
C ARG A 16 -5.59 2.15 8.76
N LEU A 17 -6.91 2.35 8.82
CA LEU A 17 -7.59 2.84 10.01
C LEU A 17 -7.77 1.74 11.07
N ILE A 18 -8.09 0.51 10.66
CA ILE A 18 -8.33 -0.63 11.57
C ILE A 18 -7.19 -0.85 12.59
N PRO A 19 -5.91 -1.01 12.18
CA PRO A 19 -4.83 -1.21 13.15
C PRO A 19 -4.70 -0.02 14.11
N ARG A 20 -4.88 1.21 13.64
CA ARG A 20 -4.82 2.41 14.49
C ARG A 20 -5.96 2.49 15.51
N LEU A 21 -7.16 2.01 15.15
CA LEU A 21 -8.28 1.91 16.08
C LEU A 21 -8.02 0.85 17.17
N LEU A 22 -7.46 -0.30 16.79
CA LEU A 22 -7.07 -1.36 17.72
C LEU A 22 -5.98 -0.86 18.69
N ASP A 23 -4.93 -0.22 18.17
CA ASP A 23 -3.82 0.33 18.97
C ASP A 23 -4.30 1.40 19.96
N ALA A 24 -5.37 2.13 19.63
CA ALA A 24 -6.02 3.09 20.52
C ALA A 24 -6.99 2.46 21.54
N GLY A 25 -7.14 1.12 21.54
CA GLY A 25 -7.96 0.38 22.49
C GLY A 25 -9.46 0.37 22.17
N HIS A 26 -9.85 0.60 20.92
CA HIS A 26 -11.23 0.48 20.46
C HIS A 26 -11.58 -0.98 20.15
N GLU A 27 -12.85 -1.37 20.36
CA GLU A 27 -13.37 -2.64 19.87
C GLU A 27 -13.76 -2.48 18.40
N VAL A 28 -13.06 -3.16 17.50
CA VAL A 28 -13.25 -2.97 16.06
C VAL A 28 -14.08 -4.10 15.46
N ARG A 29 -15.24 -3.73 14.92
CA ARG A 29 -16.00 -4.53 13.98
C ARG A 29 -15.71 -4.04 12.57
N ALA A 30 -15.38 -4.95 11.66
CA ALA A 30 -15.06 -4.60 10.28
C ALA A 30 -15.98 -5.35 9.32
N THR A 31 -16.47 -4.66 8.30
CA THR A 31 -17.38 -5.26 7.34
C THR A 31 -16.96 -5.05 5.89
N SER A 32 -17.13 -6.11 5.11
CA SER A 32 -16.94 -6.12 3.67
C SER A 32 -17.78 -7.26 3.05
N ARG A 33 -17.82 -7.34 1.72
CA ARG A 33 -18.45 -8.48 1.04
C ARG A 33 -17.67 -9.79 1.21
N HIS A 34 -16.36 -9.69 1.46
CA HIS A 34 -15.44 -10.83 1.63
C HIS A 34 -14.50 -10.53 2.81
N PRO A 35 -14.96 -10.71 4.05
CA PRO A 35 -14.24 -10.27 5.25
C PRO A 35 -13.13 -11.23 5.70
N GLU A 36 -13.01 -12.41 5.09
CA GLU A 36 -12.06 -13.49 5.41
C GLU A 36 -10.62 -12.97 5.61
N ASP A 37 -10.17 -12.09 4.72
CA ASP A 37 -8.80 -11.55 4.72
C ASP A 37 -8.59 -10.47 5.79
N ILE A 38 -9.66 -9.93 6.38
CA ILE A 38 -9.58 -9.02 7.52
C ILE A 38 -9.28 -9.83 8.78
N GLY A 39 -10.09 -10.86 9.06
CA GLY A 39 -9.92 -11.70 10.25
C GLY A 39 -8.57 -12.43 10.29
N LYS A 40 -8.02 -12.82 9.13
CA LYS A 40 -6.67 -13.39 9.04
C LYS A 40 -5.56 -12.40 9.41
N ARG A 41 -5.69 -11.13 9.03
CA ARG A 41 -4.68 -10.09 9.28
C ARG A 41 -4.81 -9.50 10.68
N HIS A 42 -6.04 -9.41 11.19
CA HIS A 42 -6.37 -8.88 12.49
C HIS A 42 -7.32 -9.83 13.20
N PRO A 43 -6.81 -10.88 13.89
CA PRO A 43 -7.63 -11.85 14.61
C PRO A 43 -8.48 -11.22 15.72
N GLU A 44 -8.05 -10.08 16.24
CA GLU A 44 -8.74 -9.25 17.25
C GLU A 44 -10.02 -8.57 16.70
N VAL A 45 -10.21 -8.53 15.37
CA VAL A 45 -11.31 -7.81 14.72
C VAL A 45 -12.52 -8.72 14.51
N GLU A 46 -13.70 -8.24 14.88
CA GLU A 46 -14.96 -8.90 14.52
C GLU A 46 -15.26 -8.66 13.04
N ALA A 47 -14.79 -9.56 12.18
CA ALA A 47 -14.93 -9.47 10.73
C ALA A 47 -16.26 -10.11 10.27
N ILE A 48 -17.22 -9.29 9.82
CA ILE A 48 -18.58 -9.75 9.48
C ILE A 48 -18.94 -9.42 8.02
N PRO A 49 -19.56 -10.34 7.26
CA PRO A 49 -20.01 -10.03 5.91
C PRO A 49 -21.24 -9.10 5.91
N SER A 50 -21.26 -8.11 5.02
CA SER A 50 -22.44 -7.27 4.76
C SER A 50 -22.44 -6.72 3.34
N ASP A 51 -23.64 -6.48 2.82
CA ASP A 51 -23.88 -5.70 1.61
C ASP A 51 -24.65 -4.44 2.00
N LEU A 52 -24.12 -3.26 1.66
CA LEU A 52 -24.78 -1.99 1.96
C LEU A 52 -26.11 -1.81 1.20
N GLN A 53 -26.38 -2.64 0.18
CA GLN A 53 -27.65 -2.67 -0.51
C GLN A 53 -28.72 -3.50 0.23
N ASP A 54 -28.33 -4.27 1.25
CA ASP A 54 -29.19 -5.18 2.01
C ASP A 54 -29.36 -4.70 3.47
N GLU A 55 -30.51 -4.08 3.78
CA GLU A 55 -30.84 -3.52 5.10
C GLU A 55 -30.70 -4.55 6.26
N PRO A 56 -31.22 -5.80 6.16
CA PRO A 56 -31.00 -6.82 7.18
C PRO A 56 -29.52 -7.09 7.50
N SER A 57 -28.64 -7.07 6.49
CA SER A 57 -27.21 -7.23 6.72
C SER A 57 -26.60 -6.05 7.48
N LEU A 58 -27.09 -4.83 7.21
CA LEU A 58 -26.67 -3.60 7.88
C LEU A 58 -27.10 -3.59 9.35
N GLU A 59 -28.35 -3.96 9.63
CA GLU A 59 -28.89 -4.03 11.00
C GLU A 59 -28.04 -4.96 11.89
N ARG A 60 -27.61 -6.11 11.35
CA ARG A 60 -26.72 -7.04 12.06
C ARG A 60 -25.36 -6.44 12.40
N VAL A 61 -24.72 -5.70 11.47
CA VAL A 61 -23.37 -5.16 11.71
C VAL A 61 -23.38 -3.85 12.51
N LEU A 62 -24.49 -3.10 12.49
CA LEU A 62 -24.66 -1.85 13.23
C LEU A 62 -25.18 -2.05 14.66
N ASN A 63 -25.65 -3.25 15.00
CA ASN A 63 -26.13 -3.54 16.35
C ASN A 63 -25.03 -3.35 17.41
N ASP A 64 -25.32 -2.64 18.49
CA ASP A 64 -24.37 -2.37 19.58
C ASP A 64 -23.09 -1.72 19.04
N VAL A 65 -23.20 -0.60 18.31
CA VAL A 65 -22.08 0.17 17.75
C VAL A 65 -22.21 1.63 18.17
N ASP A 66 -21.17 2.19 18.77
CA ASP A 66 -21.14 3.59 19.17
C ASP A 66 -20.86 4.51 17.98
N VAL A 67 -19.89 4.13 17.13
CA VAL A 67 -19.43 4.93 16.00
C VAL A 67 -19.32 4.08 14.75
N ALA A 68 -19.94 4.52 13.66
CA ALA A 68 -19.92 3.81 12.39
C ALA A 68 -19.18 4.63 11.30
N TYR A 69 -18.05 4.12 10.83
CA TYR A 69 -17.30 4.69 9.72
C TYR A 69 -17.89 4.26 8.38
N TYR A 70 -18.33 5.24 7.59
CA TYR A 70 -18.74 5.06 6.21
C TYR A 70 -17.56 5.38 5.26
N LEU A 71 -16.81 4.37 4.82
CA LEU A 71 -15.63 4.53 3.95
C LEU A 71 -15.82 3.90 2.56
N VAL A 72 -17.06 3.55 2.20
CA VAL A 72 -17.35 2.93 0.91
C VAL A 72 -17.53 4.01 -0.17
N HIS A 73 -16.90 3.78 -1.32
CA HIS A 73 -17.11 4.57 -2.53
C HIS A 73 -17.07 3.66 -3.78
N SER A 74 -18.12 3.69 -4.60
CA SER A 74 -18.23 2.79 -5.75
C SER A 74 -17.61 3.38 -7.02
N MET A 75 -16.33 3.76 -7.02
CA MET A 75 -15.69 4.40 -8.20
C MET A 75 -15.70 3.54 -9.47
N GLU A 76 -15.89 2.23 -9.35
CA GLU A 76 -15.76 1.26 -10.45
C GLU A 76 -17.08 0.91 -11.15
N ALA A 77 -18.23 1.27 -10.58
CA ALA A 77 -19.53 0.84 -11.07
C ALA A 77 -20.11 1.80 -12.12
N LYS A 78 -20.57 1.26 -13.26
CA LYS A 78 -21.52 2.01 -14.11
C LYS A 78 -22.74 2.37 -13.26
N GLY A 79 -23.14 3.64 -13.26
CA GLY A 79 -24.24 4.13 -12.43
C GLY A 79 -23.92 4.18 -10.93
N PHE A 80 -22.64 4.33 -10.56
CA PHE A 80 -22.20 4.40 -9.15
C PHE A 80 -23.02 5.34 -8.29
N ALA A 81 -23.41 6.50 -8.82
CA ALA A 81 -24.18 7.50 -8.08
C ALA A 81 -25.51 6.95 -7.53
N ALA A 82 -26.23 6.14 -8.31
CA ALA A 82 -27.48 5.53 -7.85
C ALA A 82 -27.25 4.49 -6.75
N LYS A 83 -26.18 3.70 -6.87
CA LYS A 83 -25.82 2.68 -5.87
C LYS A 83 -25.31 3.31 -4.57
N ASP A 84 -24.46 4.33 -4.68
CA ASP A 84 -23.93 5.07 -3.53
C ASP A 84 -25.08 5.79 -2.79
N LYS A 85 -26.02 6.37 -3.52
CA LYS A 85 -27.25 6.95 -2.95
C LYS A 85 -28.07 5.92 -2.17
N GLN A 86 -28.37 4.77 -2.77
CA GLN A 86 -29.15 3.73 -2.10
C GLN A 86 -28.41 3.20 -0.85
N ALA A 87 -27.11 2.94 -0.95
CA ALA A 87 -26.29 2.47 0.16
C ALA A 87 -26.25 3.49 1.31
N ALA A 88 -26.10 4.78 1.00
CA ALA A 88 -26.09 5.85 2.01
C ALA A 88 -27.43 5.95 2.74
N THR A 89 -28.54 5.94 2.00
CA THR A 89 -29.89 5.98 2.59
C THR A 89 -30.16 4.77 3.48
N ASN A 90 -29.83 3.57 3.02
CA ASN A 90 -29.98 2.34 3.80
C ASN A 90 -29.15 2.41 5.07
N PHE A 91 -27.89 2.84 4.96
CA PHE A 91 -26.99 2.94 6.10
C PHE A 91 -27.46 3.95 7.15
N ALA A 92 -27.88 5.15 6.72
CA ALA A 92 -28.42 6.16 7.64
C ALA A 92 -29.64 5.64 8.41
N ARG A 93 -30.57 4.98 7.70
CA ARG A 93 -31.76 4.37 8.31
C ARG A 93 -31.40 3.26 9.29
N SER A 94 -30.54 2.32 8.90
CA SER A 94 -30.14 1.20 9.75
C SER A 94 -29.34 1.68 10.96
N ALA A 95 -28.51 2.72 10.81
CA ALA A 95 -27.76 3.31 11.91
C ALA A 95 -28.70 3.96 12.95
N ALA A 96 -29.71 4.70 12.48
CA ALA A 96 -30.74 5.27 13.36
C ALA A 96 -31.54 4.17 14.09
N LYS A 97 -31.98 3.12 13.38
CA LYS A 97 -32.67 1.97 13.98
C LYS A 97 -31.83 1.28 15.06
N ALA A 98 -30.52 1.19 14.85
CA ALA A 98 -29.58 0.56 15.77
C ALA A 98 -29.10 1.51 16.90
N ASN A 99 -29.58 2.75 16.94
CA ASN A 99 -29.15 3.78 17.90
C ASN A 99 -27.64 4.04 17.90
N VAL A 100 -27.02 4.03 16.72
CA VAL A 100 -25.61 4.40 16.58
C VAL A 100 -25.41 5.83 17.06
N GLY A 101 -24.40 6.07 17.90
CA GLY A 101 -24.13 7.40 18.45
C GLY A 101 -23.62 8.40 17.41
N ARG A 102 -22.85 7.95 16.41
CA ARG A 102 -22.32 8.80 15.34
C ARG A 102 -21.98 8.05 14.06
N ILE A 103 -22.13 8.73 12.94
CA ILE A 103 -21.53 8.33 11.66
C ILE A 103 -20.30 9.20 11.36
N VAL A 104 -19.17 8.57 11.02
CA VAL A 104 -17.99 9.27 10.48
C VAL A 104 -17.90 8.96 9.00
N TYR A 105 -18.04 9.97 8.15
CA TYR A 105 -18.01 9.83 6.70
C TYR A 105 -16.74 10.46 6.12
N LEU A 106 -16.02 9.73 5.26
CA LEU A 106 -14.97 10.31 4.44
C LEU A 106 -15.57 10.71 3.09
N GLY A 107 -15.82 12.02 2.91
CA GLY A 107 -16.31 12.66 1.69
C GLY A 107 -15.19 13.09 0.74
N GLY A 108 -15.56 13.89 -0.26
CA GLY A 108 -14.63 14.49 -1.21
C GLY A 108 -14.67 16.01 -1.13
N LEU A 109 -13.50 16.64 -1.01
CA LEU A 109 -13.39 18.10 -1.02
C LEU A 109 -13.77 18.68 -2.39
N GLY A 110 -14.43 19.82 -2.40
CA GLY A 110 -14.79 20.58 -3.60
C GLY A 110 -15.82 21.65 -3.31
N SER A 111 -15.64 22.84 -3.90
CA SER A 111 -16.58 23.96 -3.73
C SER A 111 -17.90 23.71 -4.45
N SER A 112 -19.02 24.16 -3.86
CA SER A 112 -20.34 24.14 -4.50
C SER A 112 -20.44 25.05 -5.73
N ASP A 113 -19.58 26.08 -5.81
CA ASP A 113 -19.58 27.07 -6.91
C ASP A 113 -18.86 26.53 -8.15
N ASP A 114 -18.08 25.46 -7.99
CA ASP A 114 -17.41 24.80 -9.09
C ASP A 114 -18.39 23.95 -9.90
N ARG A 115 -18.11 23.80 -11.20
CA ARG A 115 -18.69 22.71 -12.00
C ARG A 115 -18.07 21.39 -11.53
N LEU A 116 -18.50 20.91 -10.36
CA LEU A 116 -18.02 19.68 -9.74
C LEU A 116 -18.14 18.52 -10.72
N SER A 117 -17.11 17.68 -10.75
CA SER A 117 -17.18 16.40 -11.45
C SER A 117 -18.35 15.56 -10.92
N GLN A 118 -18.89 14.67 -11.76
CA GLN A 118 -19.98 13.77 -11.33
C GLN A 118 -19.59 12.94 -10.10
N HIS A 119 -18.31 12.60 -9.97
CA HIS A 119 -17.78 11.89 -8.81
C HIS A 119 -17.87 12.72 -7.52
N LEU A 120 -17.39 13.97 -7.52
CA LEU A 120 -17.45 14.84 -6.34
C LEU A 120 -18.90 15.16 -5.95
N LYS A 121 -19.77 15.41 -6.93
CA LYS A 121 -21.21 15.60 -6.69
C LYS A 121 -21.84 14.42 -5.97
N SER A 122 -21.55 13.20 -6.42
CA SER A 122 -22.05 11.98 -5.79
C SER A 122 -21.56 11.82 -4.34
N ARG A 123 -20.31 12.19 -4.05
CA ARG A 123 -19.77 12.12 -2.67
C ARG A 123 -20.44 13.13 -1.74
N GLN A 124 -20.67 14.35 -2.21
CA GLN A 124 -21.40 15.35 -1.42
C GLN A 124 -22.87 14.97 -1.25
N GLU A 125 -23.50 14.35 -2.26
CA GLU A 125 -24.86 13.81 -2.12
C GLU A 125 -24.93 12.70 -1.06
N VAL A 126 -23.94 11.80 -1.01
CA VAL A 126 -23.84 10.78 0.05
C VAL A 126 -23.73 11.43 1.43
N GLY A 127 -22.85 12.42 1.60
CA GLY A 127 -22.72 13.15 2.87
C GLY A 127 -24.06 13.74 3.32
N ARG A 128 -24.80 14.38 2.39
CA ARG A 128 -26.13 14.92 2.64
C ARG A 128 -27.12 13.83 3.06
N LEU A 129 -27.18 12.72 2.34
CA LEU A 129 -28.10 11.61 2.63
C LEU A 129 -27.83 10.94 3.97
N LEU A 130 -26.56 10.84 4.37
CA LEU A 130 -26.20 10.37 5.71
C LEU A 130 -26.65 11.37 6.78
N SER A 131 -26.47 12.67 6.54
CA SER A 131 -26.81 13.74 7.48
C SER A 131 -28.31 14.05 7.58
N ASP A 132 -29.13 13.59 6.62
CA ASP A 132 -30.59 13.76 6.63
C ASP A 132 -31.27 12.87 7.70
N GLY A 133 -30.55 11.91 8.31
CA GLY A 133 -31.06 11.01 9.35
C GLY A 133 -30.90 11.53 10.79
N ASP A 134 -31.32 10.72 11.76
CA ASP A 134 -31.34 11.09 13.20
C ASP A 134 -29.97 10.94 13.89
N VAL A 135 -28.99 10.28 13.24
CA VAL A 135 -27.65 10.06 13.81
C VAL A 135 -26.72 11.20 13.40
N PRO A 136 -26.07 11.91 14.34
CA PRO A 136 -25.09 12.95 14.01
C PRO A 136 -23.97 12.45 13.11
N VAL A 137 -23.65 13.23 12.08
CA VAL A 137 -22.64 12.91 11.07
C VAL A 137 -21.46 13.86 11.15
N LEU A 138 -20.26 13.29 11.30
CA LEU A 138 -19.00 13.98 11.07
C LEU A 138 -18.51 13.64 9.65
N GLU A 139 -18.64 14.59 8.73
CA GLU A 139 -18.14 14.45 7.36
C GLU A 139 -16.74 15.07 7.25
N PHE A 140 -15.73 14.24 7.04
CA PHE A 140 -14.40 14.69 6.62
C PHE A 140 -14.33 14.83 5.11
N ARG A 141 -14.17 16.05 4.59
CA ARG A 141 -13.97 16.30 3.16
C ARG A 141 -12.49 16.46 2.85
N ALA A 142 -11.87 15.37 2.42
CA ALA A 142 -10.45 15.36 2.10
C ALA A 142 -10.18 15.69 0.62
N ALA A 143 -9.06 16.37 0.39
CA ALA A 143 -8.45 16.50 -0.93
C ALA A 143 -7.82 15.16 -1.40
N ILE A 144 -6.83 15.23 -2.31
CA ILE A 144 -6.07 14.04 -2.70
C ILE A 144 -5.24 13.52 -1.52
N VAL A 145 -5.36 12.22 -1.26
CA VAL A 145 -4.60 11.51 -0.23
C VAL A 145 -3.27 11.03 -0.78
N ILE A 146 -2.18 11.42 -0.12
CA ILE A 146 -0.79 11.07 -0.45
C ILE A 146 -0.34 9.92 0.45
N GLY A 147 -0.29 8.72 -0.12
CA GLY A 147 0.16 7.51 0.55
C GLY A 147 0.31 6.35 -0.43
N SER A 148 1.20 5.40 -0.14
CA SER A 148 1.46 4.25 -1.01
C SER A 148 0.20 3.41 -1.17
N GLY A 149 -0.20 3.15 -2.42
CA GLY A 149 -1.42 2.41 -2.75
C GLY A 149 -2.65 3.31 -2.98
N SER A 150 -2.56 4.62 -2.70
CA SER A 150 -3.61 5.59 -3.08
C SER A 150 -3.57 5.80 -4.59
N VAL A 151 -4.70 5.63 -5.27
CA VAL A 151 -4.80 5.72 -6.73
C VAL A 151 -4.21 7.03 -7.29
N ALA A 152 -4.51 8.15 -6.65
CA ALA A 152 -4.04 9.46 -7.08
C ALA A 152 -2.53 9.63 -6.85
N PHE A 153 -2.00 9.11 -5.74
CA PHE A 153 -0.56 9.11 -5.47
C PHE A 153 0.19 8.20 -6.45
N GLU A 154 -0.33 7.00 -6.72
CA GLU A 154 0.24 6.07 -7.68
C GLU A 154 0.25 6.62 -9.10
N MET A 155 -0.81 7.36 -9.49
CA MET A 155 -0.86 8.09 -10.76
C MET A 155 0.28 9.10 -10.86
N LEU A 156 0.39 9.98 -9.87
CA LEU A 156 1.40 11.02 -9.80
C LEU A 156 2.80 10.43 -9.84
N ARG A 157 3.03 9.40 -9.03
CA ARG A 157 4.29 8.68 -8.95
C ARG A 157 4.68 8.11 -10.31
N HIS A 158 3.80 7.36 -10.96
CA HIS A 158 4.11 6.72 -12.23
C HIS A 158 4.40 7.73 -13.34
N LEU A 159 3.60 8.80 -13.43
CA LEU A 159 3.84 9.91 -14.35
C LEU A 159 5.23 10.51 -14.11
N THR A 160 5.53 10.81 -12.84
CA THR A 160 6.78 11.47 -12.48
C THR A 160 7.98 10.55 -12.65
N GLU A 161 7.89 9.25 -12.40
CA GLU A 161 9.04 8.35 -12.53
C GLU A 161 9.35 7.98 -13.98
N ARG A 162 8.32 7.85 -14.83
CA ARG A 162 8.45 7.32 -16.19
C ARG A 162 8.68 8.39 -17.25
N LEU A 163 8.37 9.66 -16.96
CA LEU A 163 8.40 10.73 -17.96
C LEU A 163 9.39 11.83 -17.57
N PRO A 164 10.63 11.80 -18.10
CA PRO A 164 11.60 12.87 -17.89
C PRO A 164 11.15 14.23 -18.45
N ALA A 165 10.35 14.19 -19.52
CA ALA A 165 9.74 15.36 -20.14
C ALA A 165 8.26 15.09 -20.44
N MET A 166 7.42 16.11 -20.29
CA MET A 166 5.98 16.01 -20.52
C MET A 166 5.41 17.28 -21.14
N ILE A 167 4.52 17.08 -22.12
CA ILE A 167 3.66 18.11 -22.68
C ILE A 167 2.33 18.02 -21.94
N ALA A 168 1.93 19.14 -21.35
CA ALA A 168 1.10 19.13 -20.17
C ALA A 168 -0.08 20.11 -20.35
N PRO A 169 -1.33 19.75 -20.04
CA PRO A 169 -2.46 20.64 -20.31
C PRO A 169 -2.56 21.76 -19.26
N ARG A 170 -3.38 22.79 -19.53
CA ARG A 170 -3.56 23.93 -18.60
C ARG A 170 -4.02 23.54 -17.18
N TRP A 171 -4.76 22.45 -16.99
CA TRP A 171 -5.23 22.03 -15.66
C TRP A 171 -4.09 21.71 -14.68
N LEU A 172 -2.84 21.60 -15.14
CA LEU A 172 -1.70 21.48 -14.23
C LEU A 172 -1.48 22.71 -13.34
N SER A 173 -2.10 23.86 -13.66
CA SER A 173 -2.12 25.04 -12.80
C SER A 173 -3.29 25.07 -11.81
N THR A 174 -4.22 24.09 -11.86
CA THR A 174 -5.31 23.99 -10.87
C THR A 174 -4.74 23.75 -9.48
N ARG A 175 -5.26 24.48 -8.49
CA ARG A 175 -4.81 24.42 -7.10
C ARG A 175 -5.44 23.25 -6.33
N ILE A 176 -4.65 22.69 -5.43
CA ILE A 176 -4.97 21.52 -4.61
C ILE A 176 -4.17 21.55 -3.32
N GLN A 177 -4.79 21.17 -2.21
CA GLN A 177 -4.14 21.07 -0.91
C GLN A 177 -4.11 19.61 -0.42
N PRO A 178 -3.18 18.78 -0.94
CA PRO A 178 -3.17 17.34 -0.67
C PRO A 178 -2.90 17.04 0.81
N ILE A 179 -3.45 15.95 1.33
CA ILE A 179 -3.24 15.50 2.71
C ILE A 179 -2.44 14.19 2.76
N GLY A 180 -1.51 14.06 3.71
CA GLY A 180 -0.82 12.80 3.96
C GLY A 180 -1.78 11.73 4.47
N GLU A 181 -1.56 10.47 4.08
CA GLU A 181 -2.39 9.36 4.56
C GLU A 181 -2.36 9.25 6.10
N TRP A 182 -1.19 9.41 6.72
CA TRP A 182 -1.04 9.37 8.18
C TRP A 182 -1.85 10.47 8.89
N ASP A 183 -1.87 11.68 8.33
CA ASP A 183 -2.63 12.79 8.88
C ASP A 183 -4.13 12.52 8.74
N LEU A 184 -4.56 12.08 7.55
CA LEU A 184 -5.94 11.68 7.30
C LEU A 184 -6.42 10.61 8.29
N THR A 185 -5.64 9.55 8.50
CA THR A 185 -6.02 8.49 9.44
C THR A 185 -5.97 8.96 10.90
N SER A 186 -5.17 9.98 11.22
CA SER A 186 -5.19 10.64 12.54
C SER A 186 -6.50 11.42 12.77
N TYR A 187 -6.99 12.14 11.77
CA TYR A 187 -8.31 12.78 11.84
C TYR A 187 -9.45 11.76 11.98
N LEU A 188 -9.41 10.68 11.19
CA LEU A 188 -10.40 9.61 11.29
C LEU A 188 -10.38 8.97 12.68
N LEU A 189 -9.21 8.69 13.24
CA LEU A 189 -9.06 8.15 14.60
C LEU A 189 -9.64 9.12 15.64
N ALA A 190 -9.32 10.41 15.57
CA ALA A 190 -9.89 11.41 16.47
C ALA A 190 -11.43 11.54 16.33
N GLY A 191 -11.96 11.28 15.14
CA GLY A 191 -13.40 11.21 14.87
C GLY A 191 -14.15 10.16 15.70
N ALA A 192 -13.47 9.11 16.19
CA ALA A 192 -14.06 8.09 17.07
C ALA A 192 -14.47 8.66 18.45
N THR A 193 -13.77 9.69 18.92
CA THR A 193 -13.87 10.16 20.31
C THR A 193 -14.22 11.64 20.45
N VAL A 194 -14.27 12.39 19.34
CA VAL A 194 -14.70 13.80 19.37
C VAL A 194 -16.10 13.92 19.98
N ASP A 195 -16.44 15.05 20.60
CA ASP A 195 -17.83 15.32 20.99
C ASP A 195 -18.58 15.91 19.79
N LEU A 196 -19.71 15.32 19.43
CA LEU A 196 -20.50 15.71 18.26
C LEU A 196 -21.98 15.62 18.60
N GLN A 197 -22.62 16.77 18.69
CA GLN A 197 -24.05 16.90 18.98
C GLN A 197 -24.88 17.14 17.71
N GLU A 198 -24.24 17.64 16.65
CA GLU A 198 -24.88 18.02 15.40
C GLU A 198 -24.01 17.63 14.22
N ASN A 199 -24.60 17.58 13.04
CA ASN A 199 -23.86 17.36 11.80
C ASN A 199 -22.76 18.42 11.62
N ARG A 200 -21.55 17.98 11.30
CA ARG A 200 -20.40 18.85 11.02
C ARG A 200 -19.64 18.36 9.80
N ILE A 201 -19.29 19.31 8.94
CA ILE A 201 -18.38 19.10 7.82
C ILE A 201 -17.03 19.67 8.23
N VAL A 202 -15.97 18.90 8.01
CA VAL A 202 -14.59 19.28 8.31
C VAL A 202 -13.75 19.09 7.06
N GLU A 203 -13.20 20.18 6.53
CA GLU A 203 -12.35 20.15 5.34
C GLU A 203 -10.91 19.76 5.70
N LEU A 204 -10.37 18.75 5.02
CA LEU A 204 -9.05 18.19 5.31
C LEU A 204 -8.08 18.43 4.14
N GLY A 205 -6.98 19.12 4.46
CA GLY A 205 -5.84 19.34 3.57
C GLY A 205 -4.54 19.34 4.36
N GLY A 206 -3.42 19.14 3.66
CA GLY A 206 -2.08 19.28 4.26
C GLY A 206 -1.69 20.75 4.44
N LEU A 207 -0.43 20.97 4.83
CA LEU A 207 0.07 22.31 5.17
C LEU A 207 0.02 23.32 4.00
N GLU A 208 0.18 22.86 2.76
CA GLU A 208 0.44 23.74 1.61
C GLU A 208 -0.58 23.53 0.48
N ALA A 209 -1.16 24.62 -0.01
CA ALA A 209 -1.88 24.61 -1.29
C ALA A 209 -0.88 24.69 -2.46
N LEU A 210 -0.93 23.71 -3.34
CA LEU A 210 -0.02 23.52 -4.47
C LEU A 210 -0.80 23.48 -5.78
N THR A 211 -0.08 23.54 -6.90
CA THR A 211 -0.59 23.14 -8.21
C THR A 211 -0.18 21.71 -8.52
N TYR A 212 -0.89 21.02 -9.41
CA TYR A 212 -0.46 19.68 -9.88
C TYR A 212 0.96 19.71 -10.47
N LYS A 213 1.35 20.81 -11.13
CA LYS A 213 2.73 21.01 -11.60
C LYS A 213 3.73 20.98 -10.45
N GLN A 214 3.44 21.70 -9.36
CA GLN A 214 4.30 21.70 -8.17
C GLN A 214 4.36 20.31 -7.54
N MET A 215 3.24 19.59 -7.43
CA MET A 215 3.24 18.21 -6.90
C MET A 215 4.18 17.28 -7.69
N ILE A 216 4.17 17.35 -9.03
CA ILE A 216 5.09 16.56 -9.88
C ILE A 216 6.55 16.94 -9.60
N LEU A 217 6.85 18.24 -9.56
CA LEU A 217 8.22 18.73 -9.35
C LEU A 217 8.73 18.42 -7.95
N ASP A 218 7.88 18.53 -6.93
CA ASP A 218 8.21 18.24 -5.55
C ASP A 218 8.41 16.75 -5.32
N TYR A 219 7.54 15.89 -5.89
CA TYR A 219 7.78 14.44 -5.92
C TYR A 219 9.12 14.13 -6.58
N ALA A 220 9.40 14.73 -7.74
CA ALA A 220 10.65 14.54 -8.44
C ALA A 220 11.85 14.95 -7.58
N SER A 221 11.75 16.08 -6.88
CA SER A 221 12.80 16.55 -5.96
C SER A 221 13.07 15.56 -4.83
N VAL A 222 12.03 14.99 -4.21
CA VAL A 222 12.14 13.98 -3.14
C VAL A 222 12.84 12.72 -3.66
N ARG A 223 12.60 12.34 -4.91
CA ARG A 223 13.22 11.16 -5.56
C ARG A 223 14.55 11.46 -6.25
N GLY A 224 15.05 12.70 -6.22
CA GLY A 224 16.28 13.10 -6.92
C GLY A 224 16.16 13.02 -8.45
N LEU A 225 14.97 13.26 -8.99
CA LEU A 225 14.65 13.23 -10.42
C LEU A 225 14.52 14.65 -10.97
N LYS A 226 14.97 14.87 -12.21
CA LYS A 226 14.76 16.12 -12.94
C LYS A 226 13.63 15.96 -13.95
N ARG A 227 12.67 16.90 -13.97
CA ARG A 227 11.49 16.85 -14.84
C ARG A 227 11.29 18.15 -15.59
N LEU A 228 11.10 18.01 -16.91
CA LEU A 228 10.77 19.12 -17.80
C LEU A 228 9.28 19.08 -18.11
N ILE A 229 8.56 20.16 -17.78
CA ILE A 229 7.11 20.27 -17.98
C ILE A 229 6.83 21.46 -18.89
N VAL A 230 6.27 21.20 -20.08
CA VAL A 230 5.87 22.22 -21.04
C VAL A 230 4.35 22.30 -21.08
N SER A 231 3.79 23.43 -20.63
CA SER A 231 2.34 23.63 -20.60
C SER A 231 1.81 24.09 -21.95
N VAL A 232 0.78 23.41 -22.49
CA VAL A 232 0.14 23.75 -23.76
C VAL A 232 -1.34 24.15 -23.57
N PRO A 233 -1.89 25.04 -24.42
CA PRO A 233 -3.22 25.61 -24.20
C PRO A 233 -4.39 24.63 -24.30
N VAL A 234 -4.29 23.61 -25.17
CA VAL A 234 -5.40 22.68 -25.44
C VAL A 234 -4.89 21.25 -25.60
N LEU A 235 -4.96 20.48 -24.53
CA LEU A 235 -5.05 19.01 -24.62
C LEU A 235 -6.45 18.62 -24.14
N SER A 236 -7.22 17.89 -24.95
CA SER A 236 -8.54 17.43 -24.51
C SER A 236 -8.38 16.40 -23.36
N PRO A 237 -9.31 16.33 -22.39
CA PRO A 237 -9.30 15.31 -21.34
C PRO A 237 -9.25 13.88 -21.89
N ARG A 238 -9.89 13.65 -23.04
CA ARG A 238 -9.87 12.37 -23.75
C ARG A 238 -8.45 11.99 -24.19
N LEU A 239 -7.71 12.92 -24.81
CA LEU A 239 -6.32 12.66 -25.24
C LEU A 239 -5.40 12.48 -24.03
N SER A 240 -5.61 13.26 -22.97
CA SER A 240 -4.88 13.14 -21.70
C SER A 240 -5.11 11.77 -21.04
N SER A 241 -6.33 11.22 -21.14
CA SER A 241 -6.68 9.91 -20.58
C SER A 241 -5.97 8.76 -21.30
N TYR A 242 -5.86 8.80 -22.63
CA TYR A 242 -5.08 7.80 -23.38
C TYR A 242 -3.61 7.82 -22.97
N TRP A 243 -3.06 9.01 -22.73
CA TRP A 243 -1.67 9.18 -22.34
C TRP A 243 -1.42 8.67 -20.91
N VAL A 244 -2.30 8.97 -19.96
CA VAL A 244 -2.25 8.43 -18.59
C VAL A 244 -2.37 6.90 -18.60
N ASN A 245 -3.26 6.32 -19.41
CA ASN A 245 -3.41 4.86 -19.52
C ASN A 245 -2.16 4.16 -20.10
N LEU A 246 -1.38 4.84 -20.93
CA LEU A 246 -0.16 4.28 -21.51
C LEU A 246 0.97 4.18 -20.49
N VAL A 247 1.07 5.18 -19.62
CA VAL A 247 2.22 5.36 -18.72
C VAL A 247 1.93 4.97 -17.28
N THR A 248 0.65 4.82 -16.91
CA THR A 248 0.21 4.41 -15.58
C THR A 248 -0.56 3.08 -15.64
N PRO A 249 -0.45 2.22 -14.63
CA PRO A 249 -1.22 0.98 -14.52
C PRO A 249 -2.63 1.20 -13.97
N ILE A 250 -3.22 2.39 -14.16
CA ILE A 250 -4.56 2.71 -13.65
C ILE A 250 -5.61 2.24 -14.64
N ARG A 251 -6.69 1.64 -14.15
CA ARG A 251 -7.80 1.20 -15.02
C ARG A 251 -8.42 2.41 -15.71
N SER A 252 -8.62 2.30 -17.02
CA SER A 252 -9.16 3.39 -17.86
C SER A 252 -10.53 3.91 -17.41
N VAL A 253 -11.34 3.04 -16.80
CA VAL A 253 -12.67 3.37 -16.23
C VAL A 253 -12.57 4.40 -15.09
N ILE A 254 -11.44 4.45 -14.39
CA ILE A 254 -11.23 5.28 -13.20
C ILE A 254 -10.35 6.49 -13.52
N ALA A 255 -9.45 6.35 -14.51
CA ALA A 255 -8.62 7.45 -14.99
C ALA A 255 -9.47 8.64 -15.49
N GLN A 256 -10.57 8.40 -16.20
CA GLN A 256 -11.42 9.49 -16.73
C GLN A 256 -12.08 10.34 -15.63
N PRO A 257 -12.84 9.77 -14.67
CA PRO A 257 -13.41 10.55 -13.57
C PRO A 257 -12.37 11.30 -12.73
N LEU A 258 -11.19 10.69 -12.51
CA LEU A 258 -10.09 11.35 -11.82
C LEU A 258 -9.58 12.55 -12.62
N ILE A 259 -9.29 12.38 -13.91
CA ILE A 259 -8.80 13.45 -14.81
C ILE A 259 -9.82 14.58 -14.94
N ASP A 260 -11.11 14.26 -15.03
CA ASP A 260 -12.17 15.27 -15.04
C ASP A 260 -12.20 16.05 -13.72
N GLY A 261 -12.00 15.37 -12.59
CA GLY A 261 -11.87 15.97 -11.27
C GLY A 261 -10.63 16.86 -11.08
N LEU A 262 -9.54 16.63 -11.83
CA LEU A 262 -8.32 17.46 -11.75
C LEU A 262 -8.55 18.93 -12.15
N ARG A 263 -9.70 19.26 -12.74
CA ARG A 263 -10.06 20.64 -13.10
C ARG A 263 -10.67 21.42 -11.94
N ASN A 264 -11.22 20.73 -10.94
CA ASN A 264 -11.82 21.36 -9.77
C ASN A 264 -10.74 21.79 -8.79
N GLU A 265 -10.85 23.00 -8.23
CA GLU A 265 -9.96 23.40 -7.14
C GLU A 265 -10.40 22.68 -5.86
N VAL A 266 -9.44 22.05 -5.19
CA VAL A 266 -9.67 21.28 -3.96
C VAL A 266 -8.70 21.78 -2.89
N VAL A 267 -8.97 23.00 -2.43
CA VAL A 267 -8.22 23.72 -1.40
C VAL A 267 -9.16 23.94 -0.22
N VAL A 268 -8.65 23.79 1.00
CA VAL A 268 -9.42 23.99 2.22
C VAL A 268 -9.84 25.46 2.30
N SER A 269 -11.10 25.70 2.64
CA SER A 269 -11.73 27.02 2.65
C SER A 269 -12.02 27.57 4.05
N ASP A 270 -11.93 26.73 5.09
CA ASP A 270 -12.20 27.10 6.48
C ASP A 270 -11.21 26.44 7.47
N ASP A 271 -11.26 26.88 8.73
CA ASP A 271 -10.38 26.40 9.81
C ASP A 271 -11.03 25.29 10.69
N SER A 272 -12.09 24.62 10.20
CA SER A 272 -12.85 23.63 10.98
C SER A 272 -11.99 22.50 11.54
N ALA A 273 -11.04 22.00 10.74
CA ALA A 273 -10.13 20.92 11.14
C ALA A 273 -9.26 21.34 12.33
N LYS A 274 -8.68 22.55 12.27
CA LYS A 274 -7.84 23.09 13.34
C LYS A 274 -8.64 23.40 14.60
N ALA A 275 -9.87 23.90 14.44
CA ALA A 275 -10.75 24.22 15.55
C ALA A 275 -11.22 22.96 16.31
N MET A 276 -11.58 21.90 15.59
CA MET A 276 -12.08 20.66 16.18
C MET A 276 -10.97 19.70 16.62
N PHE A 277 -9.81 19.73 15.96
CA PHE A 277 -8.71 18.79 16.20
C PHE A 277 -7.36 19.52 16.37
N PRO A 278 -7.21 20.40 17.38
CA PRO A 278 -6.02 21.24 17.54
C PRO A 278 -4.72 20.48 17.83
N ALA A 279 -4.80 19.21 18.20
CA ALA A 279 -3.64 18.35 18.45
C ALA A 279 -3.03 17.75 17.17
N ILE A 280 -3.71 17.86 16.03
CA ILE A 280 -3.25 17.32 14.75
C ILE A 280 -2.66 18.46 13.93
N ASP A 281 -1.37 18.35 13.60
CA ASP A 281 -0.66 19.29 12.72
C ASP A 281 -0.24 18.57 11.43
N PRO A 282 -0.97 18.74 10.31
CA PRO A 282 -0.69 18.06 9.06
C PRO A 282 0.68 18.41 8.49
N VAL A 283 1.39 17.41 7.98
CA VAL A 283 2.72 17.64 7.41
C VAL A 283 2.64 18.28 6.01
N GLY A 284 3.75 18.90 5.59
CA GLY A 284 3.90 19.41 4.23
C GLY A 284 3.99 18.30 3.19
N TYR A 285 3.66 18.63 1.93
CA TYR A 285 3.50 17.66 0.85
C TYR A 285 4.73 16.77 0.64
N LYS A 286 5.93 17.36 0.67
CA LYS A 286 7.19 16.60 0.52
C LYS A 286 7.37 15.54 1.60
N GLU A 287 6.97 15.84 2.83
CA GLU A 287 7.07 14.87 3.91
C GLU A 287 6.01 13.78 3.77
N SER A 288 4.78 14.10 3.36
CA SER A 288 3.78 13.08 3.01
C SER A 288 4.30 12.13 1.92
N VAL A 289 5.01 12.63 0.91
CA VAL A 289 5.65 11.78 -0.12
C VAL A 289 6.74 10.90 0.48
N ARG A 290 7.59 11.43 1.37
CA ARG A 290 8.63 10.62 2.04
C ARG A 290 8.02 9.53 2.91
N GLN A 291 6.99 9.86 3.69
CA GLN A 291 6.24 8.90 4.49
C GLN A 291 5.61 7.82 3.62
N ALA A 292 4.90 8.21 2.54
CA ALA A 292 4.31 7.27 1.59
C ALA A 292 5.32 6.28 1.01
N LEU A 293 6.52 6.74 0.68
CA LEU A 293 7.60 5.87 0.18
C LEU A 293 8.17 4.99 1.28
N ARG A 294 8.33 5.50 2.51
CA ARG A 294 8.81 4.70 3.65
C ARG A 294 7.85 3.57 3.98
N THR A 295 6.55 3.87 4.13
CA THR A 295 5.55 2.92 4.61
C THR A 295 5.03 1.95 3.55
N GLN A 296 5.45 2.10 2.29
CA GLN A 296 5.06 1.18 1.22
C GLN A 296 5.42 -0.29 1.52
N VAL A 297 6.48 -0.54 2.29
CA VAL A 297 6.84 -1.92 2.70
C VAL A 297 5.98 -2.47 3.84
N ASP A 298 5.38 -1.60 4.64
CA ASP A 298 4.50 -2.00 5.76
C ASP A 298 3.18 -2.56 5.22
N PHE A 299 2.79 -2.13 4.01
CA PHE A 299 1.54 -2.51 3.37
C PHE A 299 1.69 -3.56 2.27
N LEU A 300 2.79 -4.33 2.24
CA LEU A 300 3.00 -5.39 1.24
C LEU A 300 1.93 -6.49 1.25
N ASP A 301 1.30 -6.71 2.40
CA ASP A 301 0.20 -7.66 2.58
C ASP A 301 -1.18 -7.02 2.50
N SER A 302 -1.25 -5.71 2.31
CA SER A 302 -2.53 -5.02 2.15
C SER A 302 -3.12 -5.34 0.77
N PRO A 303 -4.43 -5.54 0.69
CA PRO A 303 -5.09 -5.68 -0.60
C PRO A 303 -4.84 -4.41 -1.42
N ALA A 304 -4.35 -4.59 -2.64
CA ALA A 304 -4.20 -3.48 -3.58
C ALA A 304 -5.57 -2.84 -3.82
N ASP A 305 -5.59 -1.51 -3.98
CA ASP A 305 -6.82 -0.82 -4.36
C ASP A 305 -7.35 -1.43 -5.67
N PRO A 306 -8.62 -1.89 -5.75
CA PRO A 306 -9.22 -2.48 -6.96
C PRO A 306 -9.03 -1.63 -8.22
N ALA A 307 -8.92 -0.31 -8.03
CA ALA A 307 -8.73 0.66 -9.09
C ALA A 307 -7.37 0.56 -9.79
N LEU A 308 -6.37 0.02 -9.10
CA LEU A 308 -5.05 -0.25 -9.63
C LEU A 308 -5.10 -1.57 -10.42
N LYS A 309 -4.48 -1.57 -11.60
CA LYS A 309 -4.22 -2.80 -12.37
C LYS A 309 -2.74 -3.14 -12.18
N PRO A 310 -2.34 -3.81 -11.08
CA PRO A 310 -0.94 -4.11 -10.84
C PRO A 310 -0.36 -4.81 -12.07
N LEU A 311 0.79 -4.32 -12.55
CA LEU A 311 1.53 -5.02 -13.58
C LEU A 311 1.88 -6.42 -13.05
N PRO A 312 1.95 -7.47 -13.89
CA PRO A 312 2.40 -8.77 -13.44
C PRO A 312 3.74 -8.66 -12.72
N GLY A 313 3.78 -9.06 -11.45
CA GLY A 313 4.97 -8.89 -10.61
C GLY A 313 5.20 -7.44 -10.17
N ALA A 314 4.16 -6.66 -9.90
CA ALA A 314 4.28 -5.32 -9.31
C ALA A 314 3.21 -5.07 -8.24
N LEU A 315 3.57 -4.29 -7.21
CA LEU A 315 2.69 -3.84 -6.13
C LEU A 315 3.02 -2.38 -5.81
N ASP A 316 2.06 -1.47 -5.96
CA ASP A 316 2.21 -0.03 -5.67
C ASP A 316 3.48 0.62 -6.25
N GLY A 317 3.90 0.15 -7.42
CA GLY A 317 5.11 0.63 -8.08
C GLY A 317 6.41 -0.07 -7.77
N MET A 318 6.41 -0.94 -6.79
CA MET A 318 7.48 -1.92 -6.62
C MET A 318 7.34 -2.99 -7.68
N LEU A 319 8.47 -3.48 -8.17
CA LEU A 319 8.58 -4.69 -8.97
C LEU A 319 8.92 -5.85 -8.04
N MET A 320 8.44 -7.04 -8.38
CA MET A 320 8.47 -8.20 -7.50
C MET A 320 8.89 -9.45 -8.27
N ASP A 321 9.74 -10.24 -7.62
CA ASP A 321 10.03 -11.61 -8.02
C ASP A 321 9.70 -12.56 -6.86
N ARG A 322 8.74 -13.46 -7.06
CA ARG A 322 8.28 -14.39 -6.02
C ARG A 322 8.69 -15.81 -6.36
N GLN A 323 9.47 -16.39 -5.46
CA GLN A 323 9.92 -17.77 -5.50
C GLN A 323 9.26 -18.56 -4.37
N ARG A 324 8.99 -19.84 -4.62
CA ARG A 324 8.42 -20.76 -3.62
C ARG A 324 9.25 -22.04 -3.56
N ALA A 325 9.44 -22.57 -2.36
CA ALA A 325 10.08 -23.85 -2.14
C ALA A 325 9.33 -24.62 -1.05
N GLN A 326 8.92 -25.84 -1.37
CA GLN A 326 8.32 -26.78 -0.42
C GLN A 326 9.42 -27.41 0.45
N SER A 327 9.10 -27.63 1.72
CA SER A 327 9.94 -28.23 2.75
C SER A 327 9.14 -29.29 3.51
N GLY A 328 9.72 -30.46 3.71
CA GLY A 328 9.18 -31.48 4.62
C GLY A 328 9.39 -31.17 6.11
N ALA A 329 10.10 -30.09 6.44
CA ALA A 329 10.27 -29.65 7.83
C ALA A 329 9.02 -28.88 8.33
N GLU A 330 8.77 -28.95 9.64
CA GLU A 330 7.76 -28.13 10.31
C GLU A 330 8.08 -26.62 10.19
N GLU A 331 7.05 -25.78 10.35
CA GLU A 331 7.15 -24.33 10.22
C GLU A 331 8.18 -23.71 11.18
N ASN A 332 8.22 -24.16 12.43
CA ASN A 332 9.19 -23.71 13.44
C ASN A 332 10.64 -23.96 13.00
N ILE A 333 10.95 -25.13 12.44
CA ILE A 333 12.31 -25.51 11.99
C ILE A 333 12.71 -24.64 10.79
N LEU A 334 11.80 -24.45 9.83
CA LEU A 334 12.06 -23.58 8.69
C LEU A 334 12.17 -22.10 9.12
N GLY A 335 11.38 -21.69 10.11
CA GLY A 335 11.44 -20.39 10.80
C GLY A 335 12.81 -20.13 11.42
N GLU A 336 13.37 -21.12 12.13
CA GLU A 336 14.73 -21.03 12.68
C GLU A 336 15.79 -20.91 11.58
N GLU A 337 15.66 -21.65 10.47
CA GLU A 337 16.61 -21.55 9.37
C GLU A 337 16.56 -20.19 8.66
N ILE A 338 15.38 -19.58 8.49
CA ILE A 338 15.31 -18.20 7.97
C ILE A 338 15.85 -17.20 8.99
N ALA A 339 15.63 -17.41 10.29
CA ALA A 339 16.15 -16.54 11.33
C ALA A 339 17.68 -16.56 11.37
N ARG A 340 18.35 -17.63 10.90
CA ARG A 340 19.81 -17.80 10.80
C ARG A 340 20.45 -17.23 9.53
N ILE A 341 19.69 -16.57 8.65
CA ILE A 341 20.20 -16.00 7.39
C ILE A 341 21.35 -14.99 7.61
N GLY A 342 22.42 -15.12 6.84
CA GLY A 342 23.57 -14.20 6.84
C GLY A 342 24.71 -14.56 7.80
N GLY A 343 25.86 -13.90 7.67
CA GLY A 343 27.11 -14.26 8.38
C GLY A 343 27.82 -15.51 7.86
N ASP A 344 27.13 -16.38 7.10
CA ASP A 344 27.71 -17.55 6.42
C ASP A 344 27.60 -17.43 4.88
N PRO A 345 28.73 -17.36 4.15
CA PRO A 345 28.75 -17.32 2.69
C PRO A 345 28.06 -18.51 1.98
N GLN A 346 27.81 -19.62 2.68
CA GLN A 346 27.07 -20.76 2.12
C GLN A 346 25.61 -20.46 1.82
N TRP A 347 25.05 -19.43 2.45
CA TRP A 347 23.67 -19.00 2.21
C TRP A 347 23.46 -18.53 0.76
N TYR A 348 24.45 -17.86 0.19
CA TYR A 348 24.35 -17.26 -1.14
C TYR A 348 24.75 -18.26 -2.24
N PRO A 349 23.82 -18.66 -3.13
CA PRO A 349 24.18 -19.45 -4.28
C PRO A 349 25.05 -18.66 -5.25
N LEU A 350 25.85 -19.37 -6.06
CA LEU A 350 26.72 -18.77 -7.07
C LEU A 350 27.65 -17.69 -6.50
N ARG A 351 28.40 -17.99 -5.44
CA ARG A 351 29.28 -17.06 -4.70
C ARG A 351 30.07 -16.06 -5.56
N TRP A 352 30.56 -16.48 -6.73
CA TRP A 352 31.28 -15.61 -7.66
C TRP A 352 30.46 -14.42 -8.17
N SER A 353 29.13 -14.56 -8.36
CA SER A 353 28.27 -13.47 -8.82
C SER A 353 28.14 -12.37 -7.76
N TRP A 354 28.13 -12.75 -6.48
CA TRP A 354 28.11 -11.80 -5.37
C TRP A 354 29.44 -11.05 -5.25
N TRP A 355 30.57 -11.71 -5.49
CA TRP A 355 31.86 -11.02 -5.59
C TRP A 355 31.90 -9.98 -6.71
N ILE A 356 31.40 -10.32 -7.91
CA ILE A 356 31.27 -9.34 -9.00
C ILE A 356 30.38 -8.18 -8.58
N ARG A 357 29.24 -8.48 -7.94
CA ARG A 357 28.33 -7.45 -7.46
C ARG A 357 28.96 -6.55 -6.41
N ALA A 358 29.79 -7.09 -5.51
CA ALA A 358 30.56 -6.34 -4.53
C ALA A 358 31.45 -5.30 -5.22
N ARG A 359 32.20 -5.73 -6.23
CA ARG A 359 33.09 -4.84 -7.00
C ARG A 359 32.32 -3.74 -7.72
N ILE A 360 31.14 -4.05 -8.27
CA ILE A 360 30.27 -3.02 -8.87
C ILE A 360 29.82 -2.02 -7.81
N ASP A 361 29.56 -2.49 -6.58
CA ASP A 361 29.16 -1.62 -5.47
C ASP A 361 30.29 -0.67 -5.07
N ASP A 362 31.49 -1.20 -4.87
CA ASP A 362 32.69 -0.42 -4.55
C ASP A 362 32.96 0.65 -5.60
N LEU A 363 32.86 0.29 -6.89
CA LEU A 363 33.02 1.23 -8.01
C LEU A 363 31.92 2.30 -8.04
N ALA A 364 30.71 1.97 -7.59
CA ALA A 364 29.63 2.93 -7.41
C ALA A 364 29.76 3.73 -6.11
N GLY A 365 30.81 3.51 -5.31
CA GLY A 365 31.11 4.17 -4.03
C GLY A 365 30.36 3.59 -2.82
N GLY A 366 29.84 2.37 -2.93
CA GLY A 366 29.23 1.63 -1.83
C GLY A 366 30.25 1.03 -0.86
N GLY A 367 29.77 0.37 0.19
CA GLY A 367 30.59 -0.15 1.29
C GLY A 367 31.15 -1.56 1.07
N GLY A 368 30.90 -2.17 -0.09
CA GLY A 368 31.28 -3.56 -0.37
C GLY A 368 30.38 -4.58 0.32
N LEU A 369 30.74 -5.88 0.23
CA LEU A 369 30.05 -6.95 0.95
C LEU A 369 30.81 -7.28 2.24
N GLU A 370 30.31 -6.76 3.36
CA GLU A 370 30.70 -7.23 4.69
C GLU A 370 29.91 -8.52 4.99
N TRP A 371 30.56 -9.49 5.64
CA TRP A 371 29.97 -10.79 5.99
C TRP A 371 29.85 -10.86 7.51
N GLU A 372 28.90 -10.11 8.05
CA GLU A 372 28.78 -9.90 9.49
C GLU A 372 27.35 -10.16 9.94
N ARG A 373 27.21 -10.70 11.15
CA ARG A 373 25.92 -10.96 11.75
C ARG A 373 26.04 -10.85 13.28
N PRO A 374 25.05 -10.30 13.98
CA PRO A 374 25.03 -10.32 15.44
C PRO A 374 24.97 -11.75 15.99
N ASP A 375 25.72 -12.02 17.08
CA ASP A 375 25.70 -13.29 17.83
C ASP A 375 24.44 -13.45 18.71
N ARG A 376 23.32 -12.87 18.28
CA ARG A 376 22.01 -12.89 18.94
C ARG A 376 20.89 -12.98 17.91
N PRO A 377 19.63 -13.26 18.31
CA PRO A 377 18.49 -13.16 17.41
C PRO A 377 18.43 -11.77 16.74
N LEU A 378 18.10 -11.76 15.45
CA LEU A 378 17.97 -10.54 14.67
C LEU A 378 16.81 -9.70 15.21
N ARG A 379 16.97 -8.38 15.15
CA ARG A 379 15.98 -7.38 15.52
C ARG A 379 15.91 -6.31 14.43
N PRO A 380 14.78 -5.61 14.28
CA PRO A 380 14.69 -4.47 13.36
C PRO A 380 15.82 -3.47 13.63
N GLY A 381 16.49 -3.01 12.58
CA GLY A 381 17.66 -2.14 12.61
C GLY A 381 19.01 -2.86 12.64
N ASP A 382 19.06 -4.17 12.88
CA ASP A 382 20.31 -4.92 12.82
C ASP A 382 20.87 -4.97 11.39
N ARG A 383 22.19 -4.89 11.26
CA ARG A 383 22.88 -5.17 9.99
C ARG A 383 23.24 -6.65 9.93
N VAL A 384 22.94 -7.28 8.80
CA VAL A 384 23.32 -8.66 8.49
C VAL A 384 23.84 -8.72 7.05
N ASP A 385 25.12 -9.04 6.91
CA ASP A 385 25.89 -8.85 5.69
C ASP A 385 25.72 -7.40 5.14
N TRP A 386 25.21 -7.25 3.91
CA TRP A 386 24.84 -5.98 3.28
C TRP A 386 23.35 -5.67 3.36
N TRP A 387 22.65 -6.30 4.31
CA TRP A 387 21.23 -6.06 4.57
C TRP A 387 21.03 -5.35 5.89
N THR A 388 19.98 -4.54 5.97
CA THR A 388 19.40 -4.07 7.23
C THR A 388 18.10 -4.81 7.46
N VAL A 389 17.90 -5.34 8.66
CA VAL A 389 16.65 -6.01 9.08
C VAL A 389 15.58 -4.94 9.26
N GLU A 390 14.51 -4.99 8.48
CA GLU A 390 13.36 -4.06 8.59
C GLU A 390 12.27 -4.65 9.48
N ASP A 391 11.99 -5.96 9.33
CA ASP A 391 10.99 -6.67 10.11
C ASP A 391 11.42 -8.12 10.36
N THR A 392 11.06 -8.65 11.52
CA THR A 392 11.35 -10.02 11.91
C THR A 392 10.27 -10.55 12.85
N GLY A 393 9.76 -11.75 12.53
CA GLY A 393 8.79 -12.50 13.30
C GLY A 393 9.13 -14.00 13.28
N PRO A 394 8.31 -14.85 13.95
CA PRO A 394 8.54 -16.29 13.98
C PRO A 394 8.50 -16.96 12.59
N ASP A 395 7.70 -16.41 11.68
CA ASP A 395 7.44 -16.91 10.32
C ASP A 395 7.93 -15.94 9.23
N ARG A 396 8.50 -14.78 9.59
CA ARG A 396 8.84 -13.70 8.65
C ARG A 396 10.22 -13.09 8.91
N LEU A 397 10.97 -12.83 7.84
CA LEU A 397 12.16 -11.99 7.86
C LEU A 397 12.16 -11.06 6.64
N LEU A 398 12.20 -9.74 6.87
CA LEU A 398 12.29 -8.71 5.84
C LEU A 398 13.65 -8.02 5.92
N LEU A 399 14.39 -8.08 4.82
CA LEU A 399 15.73 -7.50 4.70
C LEU A 399 15.74 -6.43 3.62
N LYS A 400 16.29 -5.25 3.93
CA LYS A 400 16.54 -4.17 2.97
C LYS A 400 18.00 -4.19 2.51
N ALA A 401 18.22 -4.07 1.22
CA ALA A 401 19.56 -4.03 0.65
C ALA A 401 20.22 -2.66 0.88
N GLU A 402 21.43 -2.64 1.44
CA GLU A 402 22.23 -1.42 1.61
C GLU A 402 23.11 -1.12 0.37
N MET A 403 23.20 -2.06 -0.57
CA MET A 403 24.00 -1.90 -1.78
C MET A 403 23.46 -0.81 -2.72
N ARG A 404 24.37 -0.10 -3.40
CA ARG A 404 24.03 0.97 -4.35
C ARG A 404 23.42 0.40 -5.63
N VAL A 405 22.12 0.58 -5.79
CA VAL A 405 21.37 0.26 -7.02
C VAL A 405 20.56 1.48 -7.45
N PRO A 406 20.13 1.61 -8.72
CA PRO A 406 19.29 2.72 -9.19
C PRO A 406 17.83 2.57 -8.71
N GLY A 407 17.64 2.41 -7.41
CA GLY A 407 16.38 2.08 -6.74
C GLY A 407 16.65 1.67 -5.30
N GLU A 408 15.68 0.98 -4.72
CA GLU A 408 15.79 0.35 -3.39
C GLU A 408 15.31 -1.09 -3.52
N ALA A 409 15.92 -2.02 -2.79
CA ALA A 409 15.61 -3.44 -2.89
C ALA A 409 15.37 -4.05 -1.51
N TRP A 410 14.45 -5.00 -1.44
CA TRP A 410 14.16 -5.80 -0.26
C TRP A 410 14.06 -7.28 -0.65
N VAL A 411 14.30 -8.15 0.31
CA VAL A 411 13.95 -9.57 0.21
C VAL A 411 13.18 -9.97 1.45
N GLU A 412 12.00 -10.54 1.24
CA GLU A 412 11.15 -11.11 2.27
C GLU A 412 11.24 -12.62 2.22
N PHE A 413 11.36 -13.24 3.39
CA PHE A 413 11.16 -14.66 3.61
C PHE A 413 9.92 -14.82 4.48
N ARG A 414 8.98 -15.65 4.03
CA ARG A 414 7.81 -16.03 4.81
C ARG A 414 7.65 -17.53 4.81
N VAL A 415 7.40 -18.10 5.98
CA VAL A 415 7.04 -19.50 6.15
C VAL A 415 5.54 -19.61 6.18
N VAL A 416 5.00 -20.63 5.52
CA VAL A 416 3.57 -20.94 5.56
C VAL A 416 3.43 -22.42 5.85
N GLU A 417 2.68 -22.77 6.89
CA GLU A 417 2.34 -24.15 7.18
C GLU A 417 1.63 -24.80 5.98
N THR A 418 2.02 -26.03 5.67
CA THR A 418 1.34 -26.86 4.66
C THR A 418 1.08 -28.22 5.27
N GLY A 419 0.00 -28.91 4.89
CA GLY A 419 -0.43 -30.14 5.57
C GLY A 419 0.69 -31.14 5.95
N PRO A 420 1.60 -31.54 5.04
CA PRO A 420 2.71 -32.44 5.35
C PRO A 420 4.06 -31.75 5.63
N GLY A 421 4.12 -30.44 5.92
CA GLY A 421 5.37 -29.70 6.14
C GLY A 421 5.21 -28.18 6.10
N SER A 422 6.09 -27.47 5.40
CA SER A 422 6.04 -26.00 5.29
C SER A 422 6.46 -25.50 3.90
N GLU A 423 5.97 -24.34 3.50
CA GLU A 423 6.36 -23.65 2.27
C GLU A 423 7.16 -22.39 2.60
N LEU A 424 8.38 -22.28 2.06
CA LEU A 424 9.11 -21.01 2.03
C LEU A 424 8.62 -20.18 0.84
N ARG A 425 8.06 -19.01 1.13
CA ARG A 425 7.77 -17.95 0.17
C ARG A 425 8.85 -16.90 0.27
N GLN A 426 9.63 -16.75 -0.81
CA GLN A 426 10.68 -15.77 -0.89
C GLN A 426 10.30 -14.71 -1.93
N THR A 427 10.18 -13.46 -1.52
CA THR A 427 9.77 -12.37 -2.41
C THR A 427 10.84 -11.28 -2.43
N ALA A 428 11.45 -11.06 -3.59
CA ALA A 428 12.32 -9.92 -3.80
C ALA A 428 11.48 -8.73 -4.28
N TYR A 429 11.56 -7.61 -3.57
CA TYR A 429 10.90 -6.35 -3.91
C TYR A 429 11.94 -5.35 -4.41
N PHE A 430 11.59 -4.58 -5.43
CA PHE A 430 12.45 -3.54 -5.95
C PHE A 430 11.64 -2.29 -6.27
N ARG A 431 11.96 -1.19 -5.61
CA ARG A 431 11.41 0.13 -5.92
C ARG A 431 12.33 0.84 -6.91
N PRO A 432 12.00 0.88 -8.20
CA PRO A 432 12.85 1.52 -9.20
C PRO A 432 12.94 3.04 -8.95
N ARG A 433 14.11 3.63 -9.20
CA ARG A 433 14.27 5.09 -9.28
C ARG A 433 14.28 5.55 -10.73
N GLY A 434 13.10 5.93 -11.22
CA GLY A 434 12.91 6.40 -12.59
C GLY A 434 13.26 5.34 -13.66
N LEU A 435 13.58 5.80 -14.87
CA LEU A 435 13.83 4.90 -16.01
C LEU A 435 15.09 4.02 -15.83
N LEU A 436 16.14 4.53 -15.18
CA LEU A 436 17.36 3.76 -14.94
C LEU A 436 17.10 2.59 -13.96
N GLY A 437 16.25 2.79 -12.96
CA GLY A 437 15.81 1.72 -12.07
C GLY A 437 15.01 0.66 -12.81
N LEU A 438 14.07 1.06 -13.65
CA LEU A 438 13.28 0.13 -14.47
C LEU A 438 14.18 -0.70 -15.40
N LEU A 439 15.13 -0.05 -16.08
CA LEU A 439 16.10 -0.71 -16.94
C LEU A 439 16.94 -1.72 -16.15
N TYR A 440 17.47 -1.32 -15.00
CA TYR A 440 18.26 -2.19 -14.11
C TYR A 440 17.48 -3.44 -13.72
N TRP A 441 16.22 -3.29 -13.30
CA TRP A 441 15.39 -4.43 -12.93
C TRP A 441 15.25 -5.42 -14.09
N TRP A 442 14.89 -4.95 -15.28
CA TRP A 442 14.65 -5.85 -16.42
C TRP A 442 15.92 -6.53 -16.93
N VAL A 443 17.07 -5.84 -16.88
CA VAL A 443 18.37 -6.44 -17.20
C VAL A 443 18.75 -7.53 -16.18
N MET A 444 18.48 -7.29 -14.89
CA MET A 444 18.85 -8.20 -13.81
C MET A 444 17.83 -9.32 -13.54
N TRP A 445 16.58 -9.13 -13.97
CA TRP A 445 15.47 -10.06 -13.75
C TRP A 445 15.78 -11.54 -14.03
N PRO A 446 16.38 -11.94 -15.18
CA PRO A 446 16.68 -13.36 -15.42
C PRO A 446 17.69 -13.93 -14.41
N PHE A 447 18.63 -13.11 -13.94
CA PHE A 447 19.60 -13.50 -12.92
C PHE A 447 18.95 -13.60 -11.54
N HIS A 448 18.11 -12.62 -11.18
CA HIS A 448 17.34 -12.62 -9.93
C HIS A 448 16.51 -13.90 -9.82
N VAL A 449 15.71 -14.22 -10.84
CA VAL A 449 14.87 -15.43 -10.86
C VAL A 449 15.71 -16.69 -10.63
N ALA A 450 16.87 -16.82 -11.29
CA ALA A 450 17.73 -17.99 -11.14
C ALA A 450 18.37 -18.10 -9.74
N ILE A 451 18.93 -16.99 -9.23
CA ILE A 451 19.61 -16.91 -7.94
C ILE A 451 18.61 -17.13 -6.81
N PHE A 452 17.50 -16.39 -6.81
CA PHE A 452 16.49 -16.44 -5.76
C PHE A 452 15.79 -17.80 -5.70
N ARG A 453 15.53 -18.43 -6.85
CA ARG A 453 14.97 -19.78 -6.89
C ARG A 453 15.90 -20.83 -6.29
N LEU A 454 17.21 -20.70 -6.53
CA LEU A 454 18.21 -21.60 -5.96
C LEU A 454 18.38 -21.37 -4.46
N MET A 455 18.32 -20.12 -4.01
CA MET A 455 18.40 -19.73 -2.61
C MET A 455 17.22 -20.31 -1.81
N ALA A 456 15.98 -20.09 -2.27
CA ALA A 456 14.78 -20.63 -1.63
C ALA A 456 14.83 -22.17 -1.50
N LYS A 457 15.25 -22.86 -2.55
CA LYS A 457 15.40 -24.33 -2.53
C LYS A 457 16.48 -24.83 -1.57
N ARG A 458 17.58 -24.07 -1.40
CA ARG A 458 18.66 -24.44 -0.47
C ARG A 458 18.21 -24.26 0.98
N LEU A 459 17.51 -23.17 1.28
CA LEU A 459 16.93 -22.91 2.60
C LEU A 459 15.94 -24.00 3.01
N ALA A 460 14.95 -24.29 2.16
CA ALA A 460 13.96 -25.34 2.43
C ALA A 460 14.62 -26.70 2.71
N ARG A 461 15.61 -27.11 1.91
CA ARG A 461 16.35 -28.37 2.14
C ARG A 461 17.25 -28.37 3.36
N ARG A 462 17.83 -27.23 3.75
CA ARG A 462 18.64 -27.16 4.97
C ARG A 462 17.79 -27.41 6.22
N ALA A 463 16.55 -26.92 6.21
CA ALA A 463 15.56 -27.20 7.25
C ALA A 463 15.22 -28.71 7.31
N GLU A 464 15.04 -29.37 6.16
CA GLU A 464 14.76 -30.83 6.11
C GLU A 464 15.90 -31.71 6.65
N PHE A 465 17.16 -31.36 6.36
CA PHE A 465 18.32 -32.25 6.59
C PHE A 465 19.32 -31.75 7.64
N GLY A 466 18.95 -30.76 8.45
CA GLY A 466 19.69 -30.34 9.64
C GLY A 466 21.05 -29.69 9.36
N GLY A 467 21.14 -28.75 8.42
CA GLY A 467 22.26 -27.80 8.30
C GLY A 467 23.67 -28.34 8.03
N SER A 468 23.89 -29.66 7.88
CA SER A 468 25.24 -30.20 7.65
C SER A 468 25.71 -30.00 6.20
N GLY A 469 26.39 -28.88 5.95
CA GLY A 469 26.92 -28.50 4.62
C GLY A 469 27.84 -29.54 3.95
N LYS A 470 28.30 -30.59 4.67
CA LYS A 470 29.13 -31.68 4.13
C LYS A 470 28.36 -32.79 3.41
N LYS A 471 27.11 -33.11 3.79
CA LYS A 471 26.29 -34.12 3.07
C LYS A 471 25.79 -33.59 1.72
N TYR A 472 25.51 -32.28 1.66
CA TYR A 472 24.89 -31.61 0.52
C TYR A 472 25.75 -31.65 -0.76
N THR A 473 27.07 -31.44 -0.68
CA THR A 473 27.94 -31.43 -1.87
C THR A 473 28.02 -32.82 -2.52
N ILE A 474 27.96 -33.87 -1.71
CA ILE A 474 28.10 -35.26 -2.16
C ILE A 474 26.77 -35.78 -2.74
N GLU A 475 25.64 -35.52 -2.08
CA GLU A 475 24.33 -35.96 -2.57
C GLU A 475 23.85 -35.18 -3.79
N TRP A 476 24.06 -33.85 -3.86
CA TRP A 476 23.72 -33.08 -5.07
C TRP A 476 24.53 -33.50 -6.29
N ALA A 477 25.83 -33.76 -6.12
CA ALA A 477 26.68 -34.27 -7.20
C ALA A 477 26.21 -35.66 -7.66
N ARG A 478 25.85 -36.53 -6.72
CA ARG A 478 25.33 -37.88 -6.99
C ARG A 478 23.99 -37.84 -7.72
N ASP A 479 23.04 -37.03 -7.27
CA ASP A 479 21.70 -36.93 -7.85
C ASP A 479 21.71 -36.28 -9.25
N ARG A 480 22.64 -35.34 -9.48
CA ARG A 480 22.88 -34.75 -10.81
C ARG A 480 23.54 -35.73 -11.77
N LEU A 481 24.49 -36.55 -11.29
CA LEU A 481 25.13 -37.63 -12.07
C LEU A 481 24.12 -38.71 -12.48
N VAL A 482 23.20 -39.08 -11.58
CA VAL A 482 22.12 -40.04 -11.88
C VAL A 482 21.18 -39.50 -12.96
N ARG A 483 20.77 -38.23 -12.85
CA ARG A 483 19.90 -37.58 -13.86
C ARG A 483 20.59 -37.34 -15.21
N MET A 484 21.91 -37.14 -15.23
CA MET A 484 22.67 -37.05 -16.49
C MET A 484 22.83 -38.42 -17.16
N LYS A 485 23.04 -39.50 -16.39
CA LYS A 485 23.06 -40.87 -16.93
C LYS A 485 21.69 -41.30 -17.48
N ALA A 486 20.60 -40.91 -16.84
CA ALA A 486 19.24 -41.22 -17.30
C ALA A 486 18.78 -40.41 -18.54
N ARG A 487 19.55 -39.40 -18.97
CA ARG A 487 19.27 -38.61 -20.19
C ARG A 487 20.20 -38.93 -21.36
N GLY A 488 21.14 -39.86 -21.16
CA GLY A 488 22.09 -40.31 -22.18
C GLY A 488 21.97 -41.80 -22.52
N SER A 489 20.86 -42.44 -22.13
CA SER A 489 20.51 -43.84 -22.45
C SER A 489 19.25 -43.90 -23.31
#